data_AF-A0A357GYR6-F1
#
_entry.id   AF-A0A357GYR6-F1
#
_cell.length_a   1.000
_cell.length_b   1.000
_cell.length_c   1.000
_cell.angle_alpha   90.00
_cell.angle_beta   90.00
_cell.angle_gamma   90.00
#
_symmetry.space_group_name_H-M   'P 1'
#
loop_
_entity.id
_entity.type
_entity.pdbx_description
1 polymer ?
#
loop_
_entity_poly.entity_id
_entity_poly.type
_entity_poly.pdbx_seq_one_letter_code
_entity_poly.pdbx_strand_id
1 'polypeptide(L)'
;MEKTRLLAAAIETITEGLTTTGGTAGFGSSPQSTTVLIGSIINAVLGLLGIAGIVFITYAGILYLISQGEKEPIEKAKKILTYTIVGMVIIVAAFAITNYLIGALTAIVT
;
A
#
# COMPACT_ATOMS: atom_id res chain seq x y z
N MET A 1 38.16 11.37 26.83
CA MET A 1 36.92 11.92 26.23
C MET A 1 36.43 11.11 25.02
N GLU A 2 37.06 9.99 24.66
CA GLU A 2 36.65 9.12 23.55
C GLU A 2 35.41 8.26 23.86
N LYS A 3 35.35 7.71 25.09
CA LYS A 3 34.36 6.71 25.51
C LYS A 3 32.93 7.25 25.59
N THR A 4 32.77 8.55 25.85
CA THR A 4 31.47 9.24 25.89
C THR A 4 30.89 9.46 24.49
N ARG A 5 31.72 9.55 23.44
CA ARG A 5 31.27 9.69 22.05
C ARG A 5 30.75 8.38 21.47
N LEU A 6 31.37 7.26 21.84
CA LEU A 6 30.92 5.92 21.44
C LEU A 6 29.57 5.56 22.08
N LEU A 7 29.34 5.96 23.34
CA LEU A 7 28.03 5.81 23.96
C LEU A 7 26.97 6.74 23.34
N ALA A 8 27.32 7.99 23.01
CA ALA A 8 26.39 8.90 22.33
C ALA A 8 25.96 8.36 20.96
N ALA A 9 26.90 7.87 20.15
CA ALA A 9 26.61 7.27 18.85
C ALA A 9 25.76 5.98 18.98
N ALA A 10 26.06 5.13 19.98
CA ALA A 10 25.27 3.92 20.22
C ALA A 10 23.83 4.25 20.63
N ILE A 11 23.62 5.26 21.47
CA ILE A 11 22.28 5.71 21.89
C ILE A 11 21.52 6.32 20.71
N GLU A 12 22.20 7.07 19.84
CA GLU A 12 21.60 7.67 18.64
C GLU A 12 21.17 6.60 17.63
N THR A 13 22.02 5.61 17.33
CA THR A 13 21.66 4.46 16.46
C THR A 13 20.53 3.61 17.04
N ILE A 14 20.52 3.38 18.36
CA ILE A 14 19.41 2.66 19.02
C ILE A 14 18.12 3.47 18.95
N THR A 15 18.18 4.79 19.10
CA THR A 15 17.02 5.69 19.01
C THR A 15 16.50 5.80 17.58
N GLU A 16 17.39 5.83 16.59
CA GLU A 16 17.05 5.83 15.17
C GLU A 16 16.42 4.48 14.74
N GLY A 17 16.99 3.36 15.19
CA GLY A 17 16.41 2.03 14.98
C GLY A 17 15.06 1.86 15.67
N LEU A 18 14.90 2.41 16.88
CA LEU A 18 13.65 2.39 17.63
C LEU A 18 12.58 3.29 17.01
N THR A 19 12.94 4.45 16.45
CA THR A 19 11.98 5.35 15.78
C THR A 19 11.58 4.86 14.39
N THR A 20 12.49 4.20 13.66
CA THR A 20 12.17 3.54 12.38
C THR A 20 11.28 2.32 12.59
N THR A 21 11.62 1.47 13.56
CA THR A 21 10.84 0.26 13.88
C THR A 21 9.53 0.61 14.59
N GLY A 22 9.55 1.54 15.55
CA GLY A 22 8.35 2.04 16.23
C GLY A 22 7.42 2.81 15.28
N GLY A 23 7.98 3.57 14.34
CA GLY A 23 7.22 4.25 13.28
C GLY A 23 6.52 3.25 12.36
N THR A 24 7.24 2.28 11.81
CA THR A 24 6.66 1.22 10.96
C THR A 24 5.63 0.34 11.69
N ALA A 25 5.80 0.13 13.00
CA ALA A 25 4.87 -0.61 13.85
C ALA A 25 3.70 0.23 14.41
N GLY A 26 3.67 1.55 14.16
CA GLY A 26 2.60 2.45 14.61
C GLY A 26 2.68 2.91 16.07
N PHE A 27 3.78 2.63 16.77
CA PHE A 27 4.06 3.08 18.14
C PHE A 27 4.97 4.31 18.13
N GLY A 28 4.43 5.45 17.68
CA GLY A 28 5.07 6.77 17.83
C GLY A 28 4.18 7.70 18.67
N SER A 29 4.77 8.50 19.54
CA SER A 29 4.05 9.43 20.43
C SER A 29 4.10 10.86 19.87
N SER A 30 3.37 11.16 18.78
CA SER A 30 3.20 12.54 18.29
C SER A 30 2.00 12.65 17.35
N PRO A 31 1.45 13.85 17.03
CA PRO A 31 0.32 14.02 16.10
C PRO A 31 0.56 13.47 14.68
N GLN A 32 1.81 13.10 14.35
CA GLN A 32 2.21 12.41 13.12
C GLN A 32 1.82 10.93 13.08
N SER A 33 1.46 10.33 14.21
CA SER A 33 1.22 8.88 14.33
C SER A 33 -0.04 8.43 13.60
N THR A 34 -1.02 9.31 13.43
CA THR A 34 -2.23 8.99 12.65
C THR A 34 -1.88 8.79 11.18
N THR A 35 -1.02 9.63 10.60
CA THR A 35 -0.58 9.50 9.21
C THR A 35 0.22 8.21 8.98
N VAL A 36 1.09 7.85 9.92
CA VAL A 36 1.92 6.63 9.82
C VAL A 36 1.08 5.37 10.02
N LEU A 37 0.15 5.37 10.98
CA LEU A 37 -0.79 4.26 11.19
C LEU A 37 -1.69 4.04 9.96
N ILE A 38 -2.23 5.13 9.40
CA ILE A 38 -3.03 5.09 8.17
C ILE A 38 -2.17 4.58 7.00
N GLY A 39 -0.94 5.07 6.86
CA GLY A 39 -0.01 4.59 5.83
C GLY A 39 0.30 3.10 5.95
N SER A 40 0.46 2.58 7.16
CA SER A 40 0.69 1.14 7.41
C SER A 40 -0.54 0.29 7.06
N ILE A 41 -1.74 0.75 7.45
CA ILE A 41 -3.01 0.08 7.10
C ILE A 41 -3.21 0.08 5.58
N ILE A 42 -2.98 1.22 4.92
CA ILE A 42 -3.08 1.36 3.46
C ILE A 42 -2.12 0.37 2.79
N ASN A 43 -0.84 0.31 3.20
CA ASN A 43 0.12 -0.63 2.62
C ASN A 43 -0.28 -2.10 2.83
N ALA A 44 -0.78 -2.46 4.01
CA ALA A 44 -1.27 -3.80 4.28
C ALA A 44 -2.49 -4.17 3.40
N VAL A 45 -3.44 -3.24 3.26
CA VAL A 45 -4.62 -3.41 2.41
C VAL A 45 -4.21 -3.49 0.93
N LEU A 46 -3.31 -2.63 0.45
CA LEU A 46 -2.80 -2.69 -0.93
C LEU A 46 -2.09 -4.03 -1.22
N GLY A 47 -1.29 -4.54 -0.29
CA GLY A 47 -0.66 -5.84 -0.42
C GLY A 47 -1.69 -6.98 -0.56
N LEU A 48 -2.73 -6.96 0.28
CA LEU A 48 -3.80 -7.95 0.23
C LEU A 48 -4.62 -7.85 -1.07
N LEU A 49 -4.96 -6.63 -1.50
CA LEU A 49 -5.71 -6.39 -2.73
C LEU A 49 -4.91 -6.76 -3.98
N GLY A 50 -3.59 -6.57 -3.98
CA GLY A 50 -2.71 -6.99 -5.07
C GLY A 50 -2.78 -8.51 -5.29
N ILE A 51 -2.65 -9.28 -4.20
CA ILE A 51 -2.75 -10.75 -4.24
C ILE A 51 -4.16 -11.17 -4.69
N ALA A 52 -5.19 -10.57 -4.11
CA ALA A 52 -6.58 -10.86 -4.49
C ALA A 52 -6.84 -10.56 -5.98
N GLY A 53 -6.30 -9.46 -6.51
CA GLY A 53 -6.40 -9.09 -7.92
C GLY A 53 -5.84 -10.15 -8.86
N ILE A 54 -4.67 -10.71 -8.54
CA ILE A 54 -4.05 -11.81 -9.31
C ILE A 54 -4.95 -13.05 -9.31
N VAL A 55 -5.54 -13.39 -8.15
CA VAL A 55 -6.45 -14.53 -8.02
C VAL A 55 -7.69 -14.34 -8.90
N PHE A 56 -8.31 -13.14 -8.88
CA PHE A 56 -9.49 -12.86 -9.71
C PHE A 56 -9.19 -12.88 -11.21
N ILE A 57 -8.05 -12.31 -11.64
CA ILE A 57 -7.61 -12.35 -13.03
C ILE A 57 -7.40 -13.80 -13.47
N THR A 58 -6.74 -14.61 -12.65
CA THR A 58 -6.48 -16.03 -12.94
C THR A 58 -7.78 -16.82 -13.03
N TYR A 59 -8.71 -16.64 -12.09
CA TYR A 59 -10.01 -17.30 -12.09
C TYR A 59 -10.82 -16.93 -13.33
N ALA A 60 -10.90 -15.64 -13.66
CA ALA A 60 -11.62 -15.18 -14.85
C ALA A 60 -10.95 -15.65 -16.15
N GLY A 61 -9.62 -15.73 -16.18
CA GLY A 61 -8.86 -16.27 -17.30
C GLY A 61 -9.17 -17.74 -17.55
N ILE A 62 -9.14 -18.57 -16.50
CA ILE A 62 -9.51 -19.99 -16.60
C ILE A 62 -10.96 -20.12 -17.06
N LEU A 63 -11.89 -19.38 -16.45
CA LEU A 63 -13.31 -19.40 -16.82
C LEU A 63 -13.53 -19.03 -18.30
N TYR A 64 -12.80 -18.04 -18.80
CA TYR A 64 -12.85 -17.63 -20.20
C TYR A 64 -12.37 -18.74 -21.15
N LEU A 65 -11.28 -19.43 -20.80
CA LEU A 65 -10.70 -20.49 -21.63
C LEU A 65 -11.57 -21.75 -21.68
N ILE A 66 -12.21 -22.14 -20.56
CA ILE A 66 -13.07 -23.33 -20.50
C ILE A 66 -14.49 -23.11 -21.03
N SER A 67 -14.84 -21.88 -21.40
CA SER A 67 -16.20 -21.52 -21.80
C SER A 67 -16.67 -22.17 -23.11
N GLN A 68 -15.79 -22.85 -23.86
CA GLN A 68 -16.13 -23.67 -25.05
C GLN A 68 -17.04 -22.99 -26.11
N GLY A 69 -17.11 -21.65 -26.14
CA GLY A 69 -17.98 -20.90 -27.06
C GLY A 69 -19.40 -20.62 -26.54
N GLU A 70 -19.76 -21.07 -25.35
CA GLU A 70 -21.02 -20.67 -24.70
C GLU A 70 -20.97 -19.21 -24.25
N LYS A 71 -22.01 -18.45 -24.57
CA LYS A 71 -22.05 -16.99 -24.32
C LYS A 71 -22.07 -16.64 -22.84
N GLU A 72 -22.76 -17.43 -22.02
CA GLU A 72 -22.98 -17.14 -20.61
C GLU A 72 -21.67 -17.14 -19.78
N PRO A 73 -20.82 -18.18 -19.82
CA PRO A 73 -19.56 -18.17 -19.08
C PRO A 73 -18.54 -17.18 -19.63
N ILE A 74 -18.56 -16.89 -20.95
CA ILE A 74 -17.75 -15.83 -21.56
C ILE A 74 -18.12 -14.46 -20.99
N GLU A 75 -19.41 -14.15 -20.90
CA GLU A 75 -19.89 -12.88 -20.38
C GLU A 75 -19.56 -12.72 -18.89
N LYS A 76 -19.71 -13.78 -18.09
CA LYS A 76 -19.29 -13.81 -16.68
C LYS A 76 -17.79 -13.53 -16.54
N ALA A 77 -16.95 -14.21 -17.31
CA ALA A 77 -15.50 -14.00 -17.26
C ALA A 77 -15.10 -12.56 -17.63
N LYS A 78 -15.69 -12.00 -18.68
CA LYS A 78 -15.49 -10.59 -19.08
C LYS A 78 -15.92 -9.61 -18.00
N LYS A 79 -17.05 -9.87 -17.35
CA LYS A 79 -17.57 -9.03 -16.27
C LYS A 79 -16.63 -9.03 -15.06
N ILE A 80 -16.12 -10.20 -14.66
CA ILE A 80 -15.13 -10.31 -13.57
C ILE A 80 -13.85 -9.54 -13.94
N LEU A 81 -13.29 -9.75 -15.14
CA LEU A 81 -12.10 -9.02 -15.60
C LEU A 81 -12.32 -7.50 -15.58
N THR A 82 -13.46 -7.03 -16.07
CA THR A 82 -13.78 -5.61 -16.10
C THR A 82 -13.81 -5.01 -14.70
N TYR A 83 -14.48 -5.66 -13.75
CA TYR A 83 -14.51 -5.18 -12.36
C TYR A 83 -13.15 -5.24 -11.69
N THR A 84 -12.35 -6.28 -11.95
CA THR A 84 -10.99 -6.37 -11.39
C THR A 84 -10.09 -5.25 -11.92
N ILE A 85 -10.15 -4.94 -13.22
CA ILE A 85 -9.38 -3.85 -13.82
C ILE A 85 -9.83 -2.50 -13.25
N VAL A 86 -11.14 -2.24 -13.17
CA VAL A 86 -11.67 -0.99 -12.61
C VAL A 86 -11.24 -0.82 -11.16
N GLY A 87 -11.30 -1.87 -10.34
CA GLY A 87 -10.81 -1.83 -8.96
C GLY A 87 -9.33 -1.48 -8.88
N MET A 88 -8.50 -2.08 -9.74
CA MET A 88 -7.06 -1.81 -9.78
C MET A 88 -6.76 -0.37 -10.20
N VAL A 89 -7.49 0.18 -11.18
CA VAL A 89 -7.39 1.59 -11.59
C VAL A 89 -7.75 2.54 -10.46
N ILE A 90 -8.81 2.25 -9.70
CA ILE A 90 -9.23 3.09 -8.57
C ILE A 90 -8.14 3.18 -7.49
N ILE A 91 -7.47 2.07 -7.18
CA ILE A 91 -6.38 2.05 -6.19
C ILE A 91 -5.22 2.94 -6.63
N VAL A 92 -4.80 2.81 -7.90
CA VAL A 92 -3.72 3.62 -8.46
C VAL A 92 -4.10 5.10 -8.47
N ALA A 93 -5.34 5.43 -8.86
CA ALA A 93 -5.86 6.79 -8.86
C ALA A 93 -5.89 7.40 -7.45
N ALA A 94 -6.34 6.64 -6.44
CA ALA A 94 -6.35 7.10 -5.05
C ALA A 94 -4.95 7.43 -4.53
N PHE A 95 -3.95 6.60 -4.87
CA PHE A 95 -2.56 6.86 -4.51
C PHE A 95 -2.02 8.12 -5.21
N ALA A 96 -2.27 8.28 -6.51
CA ALA A 96 -1.87 9.46 -7.26
C ALA A 96 -2.47 10.74 -6.69
N ILE A 97 -3.77 10.74 -6.37
CA ILE A 97 -4.47 11.90 -5.77
C ILE A 97 -3.86 12.23 -4.40
N THR A 98 -3.64 11.23 -3.55
CA THR A 98 -3.10 11.45 -2.20
C THR A 98 -1.72 12.10 -2.26
N ASN A 99 -0.82 11.60 -3.12
CA ASN A 99 0.51 12.18 -3.31
C ASN A 99 0.45 13.58 -3.91
N TYR A 100 -0.48 13.84 -4.83
CA TYR A 100 -0.68 15.17 -5.39
C TYR A 100 -1.12 16.17 -4.31
N LEU A 101 -2.05 15.81 -3.44
CA LEU A 101 -2.50 16.68 -2.35
C LEU A 101 -1.40 16.94 -1.32
N ILE A 102 -0.64 15.91 -0.94
CA ILE A 102 0.49 16.07 -0.01
C ILE A 102 1.59 16.94 -0.64
N GLY A 103 1.94 16.70 -1.91
CA GLY A 103 2.92 17.50 -2.65
C GLY A 103 2.50 18.96 -2.76
N ALA A 104 1.23 19.22 -3.07
CA ALA A 104 0.68 20.58 -3.13
C ALA A 104 0.73 21.28 -1.77
N LEU A 105 0.44 20.58 -0.66
CA LEU A 105 0.50 21.14 0.69
C LEU A 105 1.94 21.45 1.11
N THR A 106 2.88 20.53 0.87
CA THR A 106 4.30 20.72 1.22
C THR A 106 4.96 21.82 0.39
N ALA A 107 4.58 21.98 -0.87
CA ALA A 107 5.06 23.04 -1.74
C ALA A 107 4.62 24.45 -1.31
N ILE A 108 3.52 24.57 -0.55
CA ILE A 108 3.04 25.86 -0.02
C ILE A 108 3.68 26.15 1.35
N VAL A 109 4.09 25.11 2.09
CA VAL A 109 4.66 25.25 3.45
C VAL A 109 6.18 25.49 3.46
N THR A 110 6.87 25.23 2.35
CA THR A 110 8.31 25.45 2.15
C THR A 110 8.53 26.67 1.26
#